data_AF-A0A1F3TQ84-F1
#
_entry.id   AF-A0A1F3TQ84-F1
#
_cell.length_a   1.000
_cell.length_b   1.000
_cell.length_c   1.000
_cell.angle_alpha   90.00
_cell.angle_beta   90.00
_cell.angle_gamma   90.00
#
_symmetry.space_group_name_H-M   'P 1'
#
loop_
_entity.id
_entity.type
_entity.pdbx_description
1 polymer ?
#
loop_
_entity_poly.entity_id
_entity_poly.type
_entity_poly.pdbx_seq_one_letter_code
_entity_poly.pdbx_strand_id
1 'polypeptide(L)'
;MVSIFLLHCVHHQVPTTVTRDPAALDADNKVQRYAFEQCTSESRLYLEDQILRMPEVYYRSHQNEWTQRIPMSCFQFAQKNYGGAFAQCADEDAKPTTNARRPCMTEIYVTLAYNAYHDVMDCFSLDPKDYFLQIMIESGFHINAINRTGFDAGMAQFTANGIKKVLENNQVQRVRNHLFSSSRPSCSRISSIMGDFDIESHAVKNRCAMIATPQNPYRSMFFYFLHRMSDQIVLSDMLSEISDLNGVMSERLKKHLTYLAYNRGLTGTKRILKGYIESRRVVGHQIVPEDFDLEKNLSAIKKILRMDSDKRDQLRSAKRIKNLSFAEYAVIHGATYVSDMAAANQMVRRYLGDQCGGL
;
A
#
# COMPACT_ATOMS: atom_id res chain seq x y z
N MET A 1 35.26 -10.39 -2.18
CA MET A 1 34.81 -10.02 -0.81
C MET A 1 33.40 -9.48 -0.93
N VAL A 2 32.40 -10.25 -0.52
CA VAL A 2 30.98 -9.88 -0.63
C VAL A 2 30.56 -9.24 0.69
N SER A 3 30.40 -7.92 0.71
CA SER A 3 29.89 -7.20 1.87
C SER A 3 28.47 -7.66 2.18
N ILE A 4 28.32 -8.33 3.32
CA ILE A 4 27.04 -8.62 3.96
C ILE A 4 26.49 -7.28 4.44
N PHE A 5 25.59 -6.67 3.66
CA PHE A 5 24.75 -5.58 4.14
C PHE A 5 23.77 -6.17 5.16
N LEU A 6 24.19 -6.14 6.43
CA LEU A 6 23.31 -6.32 7.57
C LEU A 6 22.19 -5.28 7.47
N LEU A 7 20.96 -5.77 7.27
CA LEU A 7 19.71 -5.06 7.53
C LEU A 7 19.79 -4.47 8.95
N HIS A 8 20.28 -3.23 9.07
CA HIS A 8 20.10 -2.45 10.27
C HIS A 8 18.65 -2.00 10.28
N CYS A 9 17.78 -2.87 10.81
CA CYS A 9 16.54 -2.42 11.41
C CYS A 9 16.93 -1.37 12.45
N VAL A 10 16.65 -0.10 12.16
CA VAL A 10 16.82 1.00 13.11
C VAL A 10 16.03 0.62 14.37
N HIS A 11 16.75 0.25 15.43
CA HIS A 11 16.17 0.09 16.76
C HIS A 11 15.67 1.45 17.23
N HIS A 12 14.40 1.75 16.99
CA HIS A 12 13.71 2.76 17.78
C HIS A 12 13.55 2.22 19.19
N GLN A 13 14.31 2.80 20.13
CA GLN A 13 14.03 2.65 21.55
C GLN A 13 12.65 3.28 21.81
N VAL A 14 11.67 2.43 22.06
CA VAL A 14 10.33 2.84 22.51
C VAL A 14 10.46 3.29 23.97
N PRO A 15 10.07 4.52 24.34
CA PRO A 15 10.01 4.92 25.74
C PRO A 15 8.97 4.06 26.47
N THR A 16 9.40 3.41 27.55
CA THR A 16 8.51 2.67 28.45
C THR A 16 7.63 3.62 29.27
N THR A 17 6.36 3.22 29.39
CA THR A 17 5.33 3.61 30.39
C THR A 17 4.79 5.03 30.36
N VAL A 18 3.68 5.21 29.65
CA VAL A 18 2.58 6.10 30.07
C VAL A 18 1.39 5.22 30.41
N THR A 19 1.12 5.03 31.71
CA THR A 19 -0.13 4.44 32.20
C THR A 19 -1.26 5.40 31.90
N ARG A 20 -2.05 5.14 30.85
CA ARG A 20 -3.33 5.79 30.62
C ARG A 20 -4.44 4.94 31.22
N ASP A 21 -5.24 5.61 32.04
CA ASP A 21 -6.42 5.08 32.71
C ASP A 21 -7.48 4.62 31.67
N PRO A 22 -7.88 3.34 31.62
CA PRO A 22 -8.77 2.81 30.58
C PRO A 22 -10.22 3.31 30.66
N ALA A 23 -10.60 4.04 31.73
CA ALA A 23 -12.00 4.29 32.06
C ALA A 23 -12.56 5.66 31.63
N ALA A 24 -11.78 6.54 30.98
CA ALA A 24 -12.18 7.94 30.79
C ALA A 24 -12.43 8.39 29.34
N LEU A 25 -12.69 7.48 28.40
CA LEU A 25 -12.79 7.81 26.96
C LEU A 25 -14.10 7.38 26.26
N ASP A 26 -15.21 7.22 26.98
CA ASP A 26 -16.39 6.54 26.40
C ASP A 26 -17.73 7.28 26.48
N ALA A 27 -17.74 8.62 26.44
CA ALA A 27 -19.00 9.38 26.51
C ALA A 27 -19.40 10.15 25.23
N ASP A 28 -18.53 10.35 24.23
CA ASP A 28 -18.88 11.20 23.07
C ASP A 28 -18.37 10.73 21.69
N ASN A 29 -17.71 9.58 21.61
CA ASN A 29 -17.46 8.95 20.32
C ASN A 29 -18.66 8.07 19.98
N LYS A 30 -19.43 8.44 18.95
CA LYS A 30 -20.20 7.46 18.19
C LYS A 30 -19.20 6.45 17.63
N VAL A 31 -18.86 5.43 18.43
CA VAL A 31 -18.03 4.31 17.99
C VAL A 31 -18.74 3.74 16.78
N GLN A 32 -18.19 4.02 15.61
CA GLN A 32 -18.76 3.57 14.36
C GLN A 32 -18.64 2.05 14.37
N ARG A 33 -19.74 1.38 14.74
CA ARG A 33 -19.80 -0.08 14.77
C ARG A 33 -19.52 -0.56 13.35
N TYR A 34 -18.40 -1.27 13.18
CA TYR A 34 -18.15 -2.02 11.96
C TYR A 34 -19.20 -3.14 11.90
N ALA A 35 -19.72 -3.40 10.71
CA ALA A 35 -20.82 -4.34 10.48
C ALA A 35 -20.50 -5.18 9.27
N PHE A 36 -20.47 -6.50 9.47
CA PHE A 36 -20.27 -7.48 8.41
C PHE A 36 -21.55 -7.64 7.59
N GLU A 37 -21.38 -7.89 6.30
CA GLU A 37 -22.49 -8.14 5.40
C GLU A 37 -23.01 -9.57 5.58
N GLN A 38 -24.33 -9.72 5.56
CA GLN A 38 -24.99 -11.01 5.41
C GLN A 38 -25.46 -11.12 3.97
N CYS A 39 -24.82 -11.98 3.16
CA CYS A 39 -25.22 -12.22 1.78
C CYS A 39 -25.73 -13.65 1.64
N THR A 40 -26.76 -13.83 0.83
CA THR A 40 -27.31 -15.16 0.46
C THR A 40 -27.00 -15.54 -0.98
N SER A 41 -26.42 -14.61 -1.75
CA SER A 41 -26.16 -14.79 -3.18
C SER A 41 -24.81 -15.46 -3.42
N GLU A 42 -24.81 -16.68 -3.95
CA GLU A 42 -23.59 -17.42 -4.35
C GLU A 42 -22.64 -16.59 -5.21
N SER A 43 -23.18 -15.76 -6.12
CA SER A 43 -22.38 -14.86 -6.98
C SER A 43 -21.52 -13.83 -6.22
N ARG A 44 -21.71 -13.68 -4.90
CA ARG A 44 -20.92 -12.81 -4.02
C ARG A 44 -20.18 -13.59 -2.93
N LEU A 45 -20.56 -14.85 -2.69
CA LEU A 45 -19.95 -15.74 -1.69
C LEU A 45 -18.86 -16.65 -2.26
N TYR A 46 -18.48 -16.46 -3.52
CA TYR A 46 -17.53 -17.30 -4.26
C TYR A 46 -16.11 -17.44 -3.66
N LEU A 47 -15.75 -16.63 -2.66
CA LEU A 47 -14.50 -16.80 -1.90
C LEU A 47 -14.72 -17.48 -0.55
N GLU A 48 -15.93 -17.46 -0.01
CA GLU A 48 -16.20 -17.91 1.36
C GLU A 48 -15.92 -19.40 1.53
N ASP A 49 -16.39 -20.24 0.59
CA ASP A 49 -16.10 -21.67 0.58
C ASP A 49 -14.60 -21.97 0.47
N GLN A 50 -13.86 -21.14 -0.27
CA GLN A 50 -12.40 -21.31 -0.40
C GLN A 50 -11.68 -20.90 0.89
N ILE A 51 -12.17 -19.87 1.58
CA ILE A 51 -11.60 -19.41 2.85
C ILE A 51 -11.91 -20.41 3.98
N LEU A 52 -13.11 -20.98 4.02
CA LEU A 52 -13.51 -21.98 5.02
C LEU A 52 -12.71 -23.29 4.93
N ARG A 53 -12.03 -23.55 3.81
CA ARG A 53 -11.07 -24.67 3.67
C ARG A 53 -9.70 -24.36 4.25
N MET A 54 -9.41 -23.09 4.55
CA MET A 54 -8.19 -22.70 5.24
C MET A 54 -8.26 -23.12 6.71
N PRO A 55 -7.12 -23.32 7.39
CA PRO A 55 -7.12 -23.45 8.85
C PRO A 55 -7.73 -22.21 9.52
N GLU A 56 -8.53 -22.41 10.57
CA GLU A 56 -9.26 -21.36 11.31
C GLU A 56 -8.34 -20.23 11.82
N VAL A 57 -7.07 -20.55 12.06
CA VAL A 57 -6.05 -19.58 12.48
C VAL A 57 -5.86 -18.42 11.49
N TYR A 58 -6.38 -18.47 10.27
CA TYR A 58 -6.25 -17.35 9.33
C TYR A 58 -7.44 -16.39 9.34
N TYR A 59 -8.61 -16.84 9.80
CA TYR A 59 -9.86 -16.05 9.78
C TYR A 59 -10.51 -15.88 11.16
N ARG A 60 -9.83 -16.27 12.24
CA ARG A 60 -10.15 -15.83 13.61
C ARG A 60 -9.42 -14.53 13.95
N SER A 61 -9.96 -13.72 14.87
CA SER A 61 -9.35 -12.43 15.24
C SER A 61 -8.02 -12.59 16.00
N HIS A 62 -7.00 -11.83 15.60
CA HIS A 62 -5.69 -11.75 16.29
C HIS A 62 -5.36 -10.36 16.85
N GLN A 63 -6.36 -9.49 17.02
CA GLN A 63 -6.14 -8.08 17.39
C GLN A 63 -5.32 -7.85 18.67
N ASN A 64 -5.33 -8.83 19.58
CA ASN A 64 -4.61 -8.78 20.85
C ASN A 64 -3.15 -9.28 20.73
N GLU A 65 -2.77 -9.85 19.58
CA GLU A 65 -1.41 -10.35 19.33
C GLU A 65 -0.48 -9.29 18.74
N TRP A 66 -1.03 -8.25 18.09
CA TRP A 66 -0.22 -7.26 17.38
C TRP A 66 0.18 -6.08 18.24
N THR A 67 1.41 -5.61 18.02
CA THR A 67 1.97 -4.45 18.73
C THR A 67 1.30 -3.14 18.31
N GLN A 68 0.97 -3.02 17.02
CA GLN A 68 0.32 -1.85 16.43
C GLN A 68 -0.84 -2.30 15.54
N ARG A 69 -1.92 -1.52 15.50
CA ARG A 69 -3.10 -1.82 14.68
C ARG A 69 -3.86 -0.58 14.26
N ILE A 70 -4.59 -0.69 13.15
CA ILE A 70 -5.65 0.25 12.78
C ILE A 70 -7.01 -0.38 13.10
N PRO A 71 -8.06 0.41 13.42
CA PRO A 71 -9.39 -0.15 13.66
C PRO A 71 -9.96 -0.93 12.46
N MET A 72 -10.72 -1.99 12.72
CA MET A 72 -11.45 -2.76 11.70
C MET A 72 -12.38 -1.87 10.85
N SER A 73 -12.93 -0.80 11.43
CA SER A 73 -13.74 0.19 10.71
C SER A 73 -12.99 0.86 9.56
N CYS A 74 -11.67 1.09 9.68
CA CYS A 74 -10.82 1.59 8.60
C CYS A 74 -10.77 0.62 7.42
N PHE A 75 -10.63 -0.66 7.72
CA PHE A 75 -10.59 -1.74 6.73
C PHE A 75 -11.91 -1.88 5.99
N GLN A 76 -13.02 -1.92 6.73
CA GLN A 76 -14.35 -1.97 6.12
C GLN A 76 -14.68 -0.71 5.33
N PHE A 77 -14.24 0.47 5.79
CA PHE A 77 -14.42 1.70 5.04
C PHE A 77 -13.69 1.63 3.70
N ALA A 78 -12.44 1.17 3.67
CA ALA A 78 -11.69 1.00 2.44
C ALA A 78 -12.38 0.02 1.48
N GLN A 79 -12.82 -1.15 1.96
CA GLN A 79 -13.51 -2.15 1.15
C GLN A 79 -14.86 -1.64 0.60
N LYS A 80 -15.65 -0.93 1.42
CA LYS A 80 -16.94 -0.37 0.99
C LYS A 80 -16.80 0.73 -0.07
N ASN A 81 -15.71 1.49 -0.03
CA ASN A 81 -15.47 2.61 -0.93
C ASN A 81 -14.57 2.27 -2.12
N TYR A 82 -14.17 1.02 -2.28
CA TYR A 82 -13.39 0.58 -3.42
C TYR A 82 -14.25 0.47 -4.68
N GLY A 83 -13.93 1.28 -5.69
CA GLY A 83 -14.61 1.31 -6.98
C GLY A 83 -13.91 0.52 -8.09
N GLY A 84 -12.97 -0.37 -7.75
CA GLY A 84 -12.24 -1.18 -8.72
C GLY A 84 -13.00 -2.40 -9.24
N ALA A 85 -12.30 -3.24 -10.01
CA ALA A 85 -12.84 -4.46 -10.57
C ALA A 85 -12.43 -5.68 -9.73
N PHE A 86 -13.13 -6.79 -9.92
CA PHE A 86 -12.93 -8.04 -9.17
C PHE A 86 -12.81 -9.22 -10.12
N ALA A 87 -12.00 -10.20 -9.73
CA ALA A 87 -11.85 -11.44 -10.46
C ALA A 87 -12.18 -12.67 -9.62
N GLN A 88 -12.52 -13.76 -10.30
CA GLN A 88 -12.67 -15.09 -9.72
C GLN A 88 -11.66 -16.06 -10.30
N CYS A 89 -11.17 -16.97 -9.47
CA CYS A 89 -10.25 -18.03 -9.82
C CYS A 89 -10.74 -19.35 -9.25
N ALA A 90 -10.64 -20.42 -10.05
CA ALA A 90 -10.89 -21.78 -9.58
C ALA A 90 -9.73 -22.28 -8.71
N ASP A 91 -8.50 -21.98 -9.13
CA ASP A 91 -7.23 -22.34 -8.50
C ASP A 91 -6.13 -21.34 -8.93
N GLU A 92 -4.89 -21.53 -8.49
CA GLU A 92 -3.76 -20.62 -8.76
C GLU A 92 -3.32 -20.58 -10.24
N ASP A 93 -3.52 -21.67 -10.98
CA ASP A 93 -3.10 -21.84 -12.37
C ASP A 93 -4.20 -21.45 -13.38
N ALA A 94 -5.43 -21.26 -12.89
CA ALA A 94 -6.56 -20.86 -13.68
C ALA A 94 -6.38 -19.47 -14.32
N LYS A 95 -7.18 -19.21 -15.36
CA LYS A 95 -7.36 -17.86 -15.88
C LYS A 95 -8.42 -17.13 -15.04
N PRO A 96 -8.20 -15.86 -14.68
CA PRO A 96 -9.16 -15.11 -13.91
C PRO A 96 -10.41 -14.78 -14.74
N THR A 97 -11.59 -14.88 -14.12
CA THR A 97 -12.85 -14.34 -14.66
C THR A 97 -13.01 -12.90 -14.18
N THR A 98 -12.74 -11.91 -15.04
CA THR A 98 -12.51 -10.49 -14.66
C THR A 98 -13.76 -9.62 -14.48
N ASN A 99 -14.95 -10.21 -14.51
CA ASN A 99 -16.24 -9.52 -14.34
C ASN A 99 -16.98 -10.00 -13.09
N ALA A 100 -16.24 -10.40 -12.06
CA ALA A 100 -16.84 -10.86 -10.82
C ALA A 100 -17.54 -9.70 -10.09
N ARG A 101 -18.62 -10.01 -9.37
CA ARG A 101 -19.25 -9.05 -8.47
C ARG A 101 -18.35 -8.81 -7.25
N ARG A 102 -18.46 -7.64 -6.61
CA ARG A 102 -17.79 -7.39 -5.32
C ARG A 102 -18.10 -8.53 -4.34
N PRO A 103 -17.08 -9.16 -3.73
CA PRO A 103 -17.31 -10.23 -2.77
C PRO A 103 -18.14 -9.71 -1.60
N CYS A 104 -18.88 -10.61 -0.95
CA CYS A 104 -19.56 -10.27 0.28
C CYS A 104 -18.53 -9.97 1.37
N MET A 105 -18.71 -8.86 2.09
CA MET A 105 -17.85 -8.52 3.23
C MET A 105 -18.31 -9.26 4.49
N THR A 106 -18.29 -10.60 4.45
CA THR A 106 -18.59 -11.44 5.62
C THR A 106 -17.49 -11.31 6.68
N GLU A 107 -17.77 -11.72 7.92
CA GLU A 107 -16.79 -11.67 9.00
C GLU A 107 -15.51 -12.43 8.66
N ILE A 108 -15.65 -13.63 8.10
CA ILE A 108 -14.53 -14.48 7.70
C ILE A 108 -13.68 -13.80 6.62
N TYR A 109 -14.32 -13.26 5.57
CA TYR A 109 -13.61 -12.58 4.48
C TYR A 109 -12.83 -11.34 4.97
N VAL A 110 -13.49 -10.49 5.74
CA VAL A 110 -12.89 -9.24 6.24
C VAL A 110 -11.78 -9.57 7.24
N THR A 111 -12.00 -10.54 8.13
CA THR A 111 -11.01 -10.94 9.14
C THR A 111 -9.77 -11.55 8.51
N LEU A 112 -9.92 -12.39 7.48
CA LEU A 112 -8.78 -12.93 6.73
C LEU A 112 -7.91 -11.82 6.13
N ALA A 113 -8.53 -10.87 5.42
CA ALA A 113 -7.79 -9.77 4.80
C ALA A 113 -7.13 -8.86 5.86
N TYR A 114 -7.84 -8.58 6.94
CA TYR A 114 -7.37 -7.77 8.07
C TYR A 114 -6.20 -8.41 8.82
N ASN A 115 -6.26 -9.73 9.02
CA ASN A 115 -5.19 -10.51 9.64
C ASN A 115 -3.94 -10.53 8.77
N ALA A 116 -4.06 -10.84 7.47
CA ALA A 116 -2.89 -10.88 6.59
C ALA A 116 -2.16 -9.53 6.52
N TYR A 117 -2.91 -8.43 6.52
CA TYR A 117 -2.33 -7.09 6.59
C TYR A 117 -1.54 -6.88 7.89
N HIS A 118 -2.19 -7.07 9.04
CA HIS A 118 -1.57 -6.80 10.32
C HIS A 118 -0.48 -7.80 10.69
N ASP A 119 -0.57 -9.05 10.26
CA ASP A 119 0.49 -10.03 10.46
C ASP A 119 1.76 -9.64 9.72
N VAL A 120 1.66 -9.14 8.49
CA VAL A 120 2.83 -8.63 7.77
C VAL A 120 3.39 -7.38 8.46
N MET A 121 2.52 -6.45 8.87
CA MET A 121 2.98 -5.24 9.57
C MET A 121 3.66 -5.58 10.90
N ASP A 122 3.04 -6.43 11.72
CA ASP A 122 3.58 -6.85 13.01
C ASP A 122 4.84 -7.69 12.84
N CYS A 123 4.88 -8.66 11.92
CA CYS A 123 6.06 -9.49 11.70
C CYS A 123 7.30 -8.66 11.38
N PHE A 124 7.17 -7.63 10.54
CA PHE A 124 8.28 -6.77 10.13
C PHE A 124 8.41 -5.46 10.91
N SER A 125 7.69 -5.30 12.04
CA SER A 125 7.70 -4.10 12.89
C SER A 125 7.38 -2.80 12.14
N LEU A 126 6.40 -2.86 11.25
CA LEU A 126 5.92 -1.73 10.46
C LEU A 126 4.68 -1.11 11.12
N ASP A 127 4.53 0.21 11.01
CA ASP A 127 3.32 0.89 11.46
C ASP A 127 2.20 0.68 10.41
N PRO A 128 1.08 0.00 10.75
CA PRO A 128 -0.03 -0.19 9.83
C PRO A 128 -0.70 1.12 9.38
N LYS A 129 -0.51 2.25 10.06
CA LYS A 129 -1.02 3.54 9.60
C LYS A 129 -0.28 4.08 8.39
N ASP A 130 1.02 3.78 8.28
CA ASP A 130 1.85 4.29 7.20
C ASP A 130 1.36 3.75 5.84
N TYR A 131 0.96 2.48 5.80
CA TYR A 131 0.68 1.75 4.56
C TYR A 131 -0.81 1.67 4.20
N PHE A 132 -1.69 2.06 5.13
CA PHE A 132 -3.14 1.95 4.97
C PHE A 132 -3.64 2.63 3.71
N LEU A 133 -3.23 3.89 3.49
CA LEU A 133 -3.70 4.68 2.35
C LEU A 133 -3.29 4.06 1.01
N GLN A 134 -2.08 3.51 0.93
CA GLN A 134 -1.65 2.86 -0.30
C GLN A 134 -2.55 1.66 -0.62
N ILE A 135 -2.68 0.72 0.31
CA ILE A 135 -3.47 -0.50 0.06
C ILE A 135 -4.96 -0.17 -0.16
N MET A 136 -5.49 0.84 0.54
CA MET A 136 -6.84 1.35 0.32
C MET A 136 -7.05 1.82 -1.12
N ILE A 137 -6.09 2.55 -1.69
CA ILE A 137 -6.20 3.06 -3.07
C ILE A 137 -6.05 1.92 -4.09
N GLU A 138 -5.08 1.03 -3.86
CA GLU A 138 -4.77 -0.06 -4.79
C GLU A 138 -5.94 -1.06 -4.90
N SER A 139 -6.41 -1.58 -3.77
CA SER A 139 -7.39 -2.69 -3.76
C SER A 139 -8.57 -2.46 -2.82
N GLY A 140 -8.55 -1.40 -2.00
CA GLY A 140 -9.48 -1.26 -0.90
C GLY A 140 -9.39 -2.42 0.10
N PHE A 141 -8.27 -3.13 0.18
CA PHE A 141 -8.11 -4.39 0.91
C PHE A 141 -8.96 -5.56 0.40
N HIS A 142 -9.35 -5.57 -0.88
CA HIS A 142 -9.99 -6.73 -1.48
C HIS A 142 -8.97 -7.77 -1.95
N ILE A 143 -9.14 -9.01 -1.50
CA ILE A 143 -8.25 -10.15 -1.81
C ILE A 143 -8.18 -10.36 -3.34
N ASN A 144 -9.30 -10.21 -4.02
CA ASN A 144 -9.46 -10.50 -5.44
C ASN A 144 -9.65 -9.25 -6.32
N ALA A 145 -9.21 -8.09 -5.82
CA ALA A 145 -9.19 -6.88 -6.63
C ALA A 145 -8.30 -7.09 -7.86
N ILE A 146 -8.73 -6.51 -8.99
CA ILE A 146 -7.94 -6.41 -10.21
C ILE A 146 -8.07 -5.01 -10.80
N ASN A 147 -7.04 -4.57 -11.50
CA ASN A 147 -7.12 -3.33 -12.27
C ASN A 147 -8.00 -3.53 -13.52
N ARG A 148 -8.35 -2.43 -14.19
CA ARG A 148 -9.21 -2.47 -15.39
C ARG A 148 -8.63 -3.27 -16.56
N THR A 149 -7.31 -3.40 -16.61
CA THR A 149 -6.62 -4.16 -17.66
C THR A 149 -6.46 -5.65 -17.30
N GLY A 150 -6.80 -6.04 -16.07
CA GLY A 150 -6.63 -7.39 -15.53
C GLY A 150 -5.16 -7.80 -15.30
N PHE A 151 -4.21 -6.86 -15.41
CA PHE A 151 -2.78 -7.14 -15.26
C PHE A 151 -2.26 -7.02 -13.83
N ASP A 152 -2.91 -6.20 -13.02
CA ASP A 152 -2.55 -6.01 -11.61
C ASP A 152 -3.62 -6.67 -10.77
N ALA A 153 -3.21 -7.46 -9.78
CA ALA A 153 -4.11 -8.34 -9.05
C ALA A 153 -3.70 -8.47 -7.59
N GLY A 154 -4.67 -8.81 -6.75
CA GLY A 154 -4.45 -9.05 -5.33
C GLY A 154 -4.63 -7.82 -4.48
N MET A 155 -4.52 -8.02 -3.17
CA MET A 155 -4.68 -6.95 -2.18
C MET A 155 -3.62 -5.84 -2.36
N ALA A 156 -2.46 -6.14 -2.93
CA ALA A 156 -1.44 -5.14 -3.23
C ALA A 156 -1.40 -4.68 -4.69
N GLN A 157 -2.30 -5.18 -5.56
CA GLN A 157 -2.30 -4.89 -7.01
C GLN A 157 -0.93 -5.09 -7.66
N PHE A 158 -0.36 -6.29 -7.52
CA PHE A 158 0.97 -6.55 -8.05
C PHE A 158 0.98 -6.63 -9.58
N THR A 159 1.83 -5.80 -10.19
CA THR A 159 2.17 -5.93 -11.61
C THR A 159 3.09 -7.13 -11.83
N ALA A 160 3.09 -7.64 -13.06
CA ALA A 160 4.08 -8.59 -13.57
C ALA A 160 5.53 -8.25 -13.19
N ASN A 161 5.90 -6.99 -13.43
CA ASN A 161 7.24 -6.50 -13.22
C ASN A 161 7.56 -6.34 -11.74
N GLY A 162 6.57 -5.97 -10.92
CA GLY A 162 6.71 -5.90 -9.46
C GLY A 162 7.03 -7.27 -8.87
N ILE A 163 6.31 -8.32 -9.31
CA ILE A 163 6.59 -9.70 -8.91
C ILE A 163 8.00 -10.09 -9.33
N LYS A 164 8.38 -9.87 -10.59
CA LYS A 164 9.72 -10.18 -11.08
C LYS A 164 10.81 -9.54 -10.22
N LYS A 165 10.68 -8.26 -9.89
CA LYS A 165 11.64 -7.54 -9.02
C LYS A 165 11.76 -8.16 -7.63
N VAL A 166 10.64 -8.61 -7.04
CA VAL A 166 10.63 -9.27 -5.73
C VAL A 166 11.31 -10.64 -5.79
N LEU A 167 11.20 -11.34 -6.92
CA LEU A 167 11.86 -12.64 -7.13
C LEU A 167 13.35 -12.50 -7.49
N GLU A 168 13.77 -11.34 -8.00
CA GLU A 168 15.17 -11.04 -8.29
C GLU A 168 16.04 -11.02 -7.01
N ASN A 169 17.35 -11.26 -7.18
CA ASN A 169 18.36 -11.18 -6.11
C ASN A 169 18.09 -12.07 -4.88
N ASN A 170 17.26 -13.09 -5.02
CA ASN A 170 16.92 -14.04 -3.96
C ASN A 170 16.30 -13.37 -2.72
N GLN A 171 15.59 -12.24 -2.90
CA GLN A 171 15.01 -11.47 -1.79
C GLN A 171 14.02 -12.30 -0.97
N VAL A 172 13.16 -13.07 -1.66
CA VAL A 172 12.20 -13.99 -1.02
C VAL A 172 12.92 -14.93 -0.05
N GLN A 173 13.96 -15.63 -0.50
CA GLN A 173 14.66 -16.60 0.35
C GLN A 173 15.37 -15.94 1.55
N ARG A 174 15.94 -14.75 1.35
CA ARG A 174 16.60 -14.01 2.44
C ARG A 174 15.62 -13.65 3.55
N VAL A 175 14.42 -13.21 3.18
CA VAL A 175 13.38 -12.83 4.15
C VAL A 175 12.68 -14.06 4.73
N ARG A 176 12.58 -15.17 3.99
CA ARG A 176 12.08 -16.45 4.52
C ARG A 176 12.85 -16.91 5.74
N ASN A 177 14.18 -16.79 5.75
CA ASN A 177 14.98 -17.14 6.93
C ASN A 177 14.58 -16.33 8.17
N HIS A 178 14.27 -15.04 7.99
CA HIS A 178 13.77 -14.20 9.08
C HIS A 178 12.41 -14.72 9.59
N LEU A 179 11.48 -15.03 8.68
CA LEU A 179 10.17 -15.59 9.03
C LEU A 179 10.29 -16.87 9.88
N PHE A 180 11.17 -17.80 9.48
CA PHE A 180 11.35 -19.08 10.19
C PHE A 180 12.07 -18.94 11.53
N SER A 181 12.95 -17.94 11.68
CA SER A 181 13.67 -17.69 12.93
C SER A 181 12.87 -16.87 13.96
N SER A 182 11.79 -16.23 13.53
CA SER A 182 11.02 -15.33 14.38
C SER A 182 10.08 -16.09 15.31
N SER A 183 10.05 -15.69 16.58
CA SER A 183 9.09 -16.21 17.57
C SER A 183 7.72 -15.52 17.53
N ARG A 184 7.53 -14.50 16.68
CA ARG A 184 6.25 -13.78 16.58
C ARG A 184 5.18 -14.67 15.92
N PRO A 185 3.99 -14.80 16.52
CA PRO A 185 2.88 -15.58 15.93
C PRO A 185 2.52 -15.11 14.51
N SER A 186 2.58 -13.81 14.25
CA SER A 186 2.39 -13.19 12.95
C SER A 186 3.35 -13.72 11.88
N CYS A 187 4.65 -13.83 12.20
CA CYS A 187 5.65 -14.40 11.30
C CYS A 187 5.43 -15.89 11.03
N SER A 188 4.99 -16.65 12.05
CA SER A 188 4.69 -18.08 11.92
C SER A 188 3.53 -18.34 10.94
N ARG A 189 2.45 -17.55 11.00
CA ARG A 189 1.34 -17.65 10.03
C ARG A 189 1.78 -17.31 8.60
N ILE A 190 2.67 -16.34 8.43
CA ILE A 190 3.22 -16.02 7.10
C ILE A 190 4.13 -17.17 6.60
N SER A 191 4.97 -17.72 7.48
CA SER A 191 5.94 -18.76 7.11
C SER A 191 5.26 -20.05 6.68
N SER A 192 4.12 -20.43 7.26
CA SER A 192 3.33 -21.59 6.84
C SER A 192 2.71 -21.45 5.45
N ILE A 193 2.44 -20.23 4.98
CA ILE A 193 1.98 -19.99 3.60
C ILE A 193 3.17 -19.92 2.62
N MET A 194 4.28 -19.31 3.04
CA MET A 194 5.45 -19.08 2.19
C MET A 194 6.45 -20.25 2.18
N GLY A 195 6.26 -21.26 3.01
CA GLY A 195 7.19 -22.38 3.18
C GLY A 195 7.35 -23.25 1.94
N ASP A 196 6.28 -23.43 1.17
CA ASP A 196 6.28 -24.21 -0.06
C ASP A 196 6.33 -23.31 -1.31
N PHE A 197 6.77 -22.06 -1.16
CA PHE A 197 6.83 -21.12 -2.27
C PHE A 197 7.92 -21.53 -3.27
N ASP A 198 7.48 -22.07 -4.40
CA ASP A 198 8.31 -22.34 -5.56
C ASP A 198 8.42 -21.10 -6.44
N ILE A 199 9.61 -20.50 -6.53
CA ILE A 199 9.86 -19.29 -7.33
C ILE A 199 9.64 -19.55 -8.82
N GLU A 200 9.84 -20.78 -9.31
CA GLU A 200 9.80 -21.12 -10.74
C GLU A 200 8.38 -21.30 -11.29
N SER A 201 7.43 -21.77 -10.46
CA SER A 201 6.01 -21.89 -10.84
C SER A 201 5.28 -20.54 -10.99
N HIS A 202 5.86 -19.45 -10.49
CA HIS A 202 5.22 -18.13 -10.50
C HIS A 202 5.61 -17.31 -11.73
N ALA A 203 5.34 -17.87 -12.91
CA ALA A 203 5.33 -17.07 -14.11
C ALA A 203 4.16 -16.06 -14.02
N VAL A 204 4.44 -14.79 -14.31
CA VAL A 204 3.50 -13.66 -14.44
C VAL A 204 2.15 -14.01 -15.14
N LYS A 205 2.14 -15.07 -15.95
CA LYS A 205 0.97 -15.59 -16.67
C LYS A 205 -0.13 -16.10 -15.73
N ASN A 206 0.19 -16.55 -14.51
CA ASN A 206 -0.77 -17.15 -13.58
C ASN A 206 -1.32 -16.07 -12.62
N ARG A 207 -2.21 -15.20 -13.13
CA ARG A 207 -2.82 -14.10 -12.36
C ARG A 207 -3.54 -14.58 -11.10
N CYS A 208 -4.12 -15.77 -11.18
CA CYS A 208 -4.80 -16.38 -10.06
C CYS A 208 -3.88 -16.68 -8.87
N ALA A 209 -2.57 -16.87 -9.08
CA ALA A 209 -1.59 -17.00 -8.00
C ALA A 209 -1.51 -15.76 -7.06
N MET A 210 -2.05 -14.60 -7.47
CA MET A 210 -2.09 -13.38 -6.65
C MET A 210 -3.46 -13.10 -6.00
N ILE A 211 -4.49 -13.90 -6.28
CA ILE A 211 -5.84 -13.69 -5.75
C ILE A 211 -6.51 -14.96 -5.19
N ALA A 212 -6.13 -16.15 -5.65
CA ALA A 212 -6.67 -17.40 -5.16
C ALA A 212 -6.20 -17.68 -3.73
N THR A 213 -7.10 -18.23 -2.91
CA THR A 213 -6.79 -18.78 -1.59
C THR A 213 -6.38 -20.25 -1.75
N PRO A 214 -5.65 -20.86 -0.79
CA PRO A 214 -5.30 -20.37 0.54
C PRO A 214 -4.12 -19.37 0.61
N GLN A 215 -3.31 -19.22 -0.44
CA GLN A 215 -2.04 -18.49 -0.32
C GLN A 215 -2.23 -16.96 -0.24
N ASN A 216 -3.29 -16.43 -0.85
CA ASN A 216 -3.67 -15.02 -0.70
C ASN A 216 -4.70 -14.87 0.44
N PRO A 217 -4.68 -13.74 1.20
CA PRO A 217 -3.95 -12.51 0.95
C PRO A 217 -2.51 -12.44 1.51
N TYR A 218 -2.05 -13.45 2.24
CA TYR A 218 -0.72 -13.46 2.87
C TYR A 218 0.42 -13.32 1.86
N ARG A 219 0.40 -14.10 0.76
CA ARG A 219 1.42 -13.99 -0.31
C ARG A 219 1.45 -12.58 -0.90
N SER A 220 0.30 -12.02 -1.28
CA SER A 220 0.21 -10.66 -1.81
C SER A 220 0.79 -9.62 -0.85
N MET A 221 0.55 -9.73 0.47
CA MET A 221 1.08 -8.77 1.45
C MET A 221 2.55 -8.98 1.76
N PHE A 222 3.02 -10.22 1.76
CA PHE A 222 4.44 -10.50 1.90
C PHE A 222 5.24 -9.93 0.72
N PHE A 223 4.75 -10.09 -0.51
CA PHE A 223 5.37 -9.47 -1.68
C PHE A 223 5.31 -7.95 -1.62
N TYR A 224 4.22 -7.39 -1.10
CA TYR A 224 4.07 -5.96 -0.88
C TYR A 224 5.21 -5.41 -0.03
N PHE A 225 5.47 -6.07 1.10
CA PHE A 225 6.58 -5.73 1.98
C PHE A 225 7.93 -5.76 1.24
N LEU A 226 8.24 -6.85 0.54
CA LEU A 226 9.51 -6.99 -0.18
C LEU A 226 9.70 -5.90 -1.23
N HIS A 227 8.66 -5.63 -2.02
CA HIS A 227 8.69 -4.59 -3.04
C HIS A 227 8.90 -3.20 -2.42
N ARG A 228 8.16 -2.87 -1.35
CA ARG A 228 8.29 -1.58 -0.66
C ARG A 228 9.66 -1.40 -0.03
N MET A 229 10.18 -2.43 0.64
CA MET A 229 11.52 -2.39 1.22
C MET A 229 12.58 -2.13 0.13
N SER A 230 12.48 -2.83 -1.00
CA SER A 230 13.39 -2.62 -2.13
C SER A 230 13.29 -1.20 -2.69
N ASP A 231 12.07 -0.68 -2.88
CA ASP A 231 11.86 0.69 -3.36
C ASP A 231 12.38 1.74 -2.37
N GLN A 232 12.23 1.52 -1.05
CA GLN A 232 12.73 2.45 -0.02
C GLN A 232 14.25 2.57 -0.03
N ILE A 233 14.96 1.44 -0.17
CA ILE A 233 16.42 1.42 -0.23
C ILE A 233 16.88 2.21 -1.46
N VAL A 234 16.39 1.84 -2.65
CA VAL A 234 16.83 2.46 -3.90
C VAL A 234 16.41 3.93 -3.97
N LEU A 235 15.25 4.30 -3.43
CA LEU A 235 14.82 5.69 -3.34
C LEU A 235 15.73 6.50 -2.41
N SER A 236 16.12 5.95 -1.27
CA SER A 236 16.99 6.64 -0.31
C SER A 236 18.36 6.92 -0.93
N ASP A 237 18.95 5.92 -1.60
CA ASP A 237 20.20 6.09 -2.34
C ASP A 237 20.05 7.17 -3.42
N MET A 238 18.98 7.09 -4.23
CA MET A 238 18.68 8.07 -5.27
C MET A 238 18.52 9.50 -4.71
N LEU A 239 17.86 9.66 -3.56
CA LEU A 239 17.67 10.98 -2.94
C LEU A 239 18.98 11.54 -2.39
N SER A 240 19.87 10.68 -1.88
CA SER A 240 21.21 11.09 -1.40
C SER A 240 22.11 11.65 -2.51
N GLU A 241 21.89 11.23 -3.77
CA GLU A 241 22.59 11.75 -4.95
C GLU A 241 22.14 13.16 -5.36
N ILE A 242 21.01 13.66 -4.82
CA ILE A 242 20.38 14.91 -5.24
C ILE A 242 20.59 15.97 -4.15
N SER A 243 21.70 16.70 -4.25
CA SER A 243 22.12 17.68 -3.25
C SER A 243 21.07 18.76 -2.92
N ASP A 244 20.22 19.15 -3.88
CA ASP A 244 19.18 20.17 -3.67
C ASP A 244 18.07 19.72 -2.72
N LEU A 245 17.97 18.41 -2.48
CA LEU A 245 16.97 17.83 -1.57
C LEU A 245 17.55 17.57 -0.17
N ASN A 246 18.85 17.82 0.03
CA ASN A 246 19.49 17.67 1.34
C ASN A 246 18.86 18.63 2.35
N GLY A 247 18.40 18.11 3.48
CA GLY A 247 17.68 18.88 4.50
C GLY A 247 16.21 19.18 4.19
N VAL A 248 15.75 18.94 2.96
CA VAL A 248 14.32 19.08 2.59
C VAL A 248 13.54 17.79 2.87
N MET A 249 14.15 16.64 2.62
CA MET A 249 13.48 15.33 2.67
C MET A 249 13.35 14.78 4.09
N SER A 250 12.19 14.99 4.71
CA SER A 250 11.80 14.27 5.93
C SER A 250 11.42 12.81 5.64
N GLU A 251 11.41 11.95 6.66
CA GLU A 251 10.97 10.55 6.52
C GLU A 251 9.53 10.44 5.97
N ARG A 252 8.65 11.36 6.37
CA ARG A 252 7.29 11.49 5.84
C ARG A 252 7.30 11.73 4.32
N LEU A 253 8.13 12.66 3.84
CA LEU A 253 8.24 12.94 2.40
C LEU A 253 8.86 11.79 1.62
N LYS A 254 9.85 11.09 2.19
CA LYS A 254 10.41 9.87 1.60
C LYS A 254 9.35 8.78 1.44
N LYS A 255 8.46 8.61 2.41
CA LYS A 255 7.31 7.68 2.30
C LYS A 255 6.41 8.07 1.14
N HIS A 256 6.03 9.34 0.99
CA HIS A 256 5.24 9.82 -0.16
C HIS A 256 5.91 9.56 -1.51
N LEU A 257 7.20 9.85 -1.61
CA LEU A 257 7.96 9.58 -2.83
C LEU A 257 8.10 8.08 -3.12
N THR A 258 8.13 7.24 -2.08
CA THR A 258 8.12 5.80 -2.29
C THR A 258 6.77 5.31 -2.80
N TYR A 259 5.65 5.88 -2.32
CA TYR A 259 4.33 5.60 -2.89
C TYR A 259 4.23 6.00 -4.36
N LEU A 260 4.78 7.16 -4.71
CA LEU A 260 4.89 7.57 -6.11
C LEU A 260 5.76 6.60 -6.92
N ALA A 261 6.90 6.16 -6.37
CA ALA A 261 7.79 5.19 -7.01
C ALA A 261 7.16 3.81 -7.20
N TYR A 262 6.31 3.36 -6.27
CA TYR A 262 5.57 2.11 -6.41
C TYR A 262 4.70 2.11 -7.67
N ASN A 263 3.93 3.19 -7.87
CA ASN A 263 3.00 3.32 -8.99
C ASN A 263 3.68 3.69 -10.31
N ARG A 264 4.65 4.61 -10.26
CA ARG A 264 5.29 5.17 -11.46
C ARG A 264 6.57 4.44 -11.88
N GLY A 265 7.17 3.69 -10.96
CA GLY A 265 8.53 3.18 -11.04
C GLY A 265 9.58 4.22 -10.63
N LEU A 266 10.66 3.74 -10.01
CA LEU A 266 11.79 4.56 -9.54
C LEU A 266 12.37 5.48 -10.63
N THR A 267 12.57 4.98 -11.85
CA THR A 267 13.09 5.80 -12.97
C THR A 267 12.15 6.94 -13.32
N GLY A 268 10.83 6.69 -13.32
CA GLY A 268 9.82 7.70 -13.58
C GLY A 268 9.80 8.76 -12.49
N THR A 269 9.87 8.35 -11.22
CA THR A 269 9.98 9.25 -10.07
C THR A 269 11.26 10.09 -10.11
N LYS A 270 12.43 9.48 -10.39
CA LYS A 270 13.71 10.20 -10.57
C LYS A 270 13.60 11.29 -11.62
N ARG A 271 12.99 10.98 -12.77
CA ARG A 271 12.80 11.94 -13.87
C ARG A 271 11.90 13.11 -13.47
N ILE A 272 10.78 12.85 -12.79
CA ILE A 272 9.88 13.91 -12.32
C ILE A 272 10.58 14.80 -11.28
N LEU A 273 11.30 14.21 -10.32
CA LEU A 273 12.06 14.95 -9.32
C LEU A 273 13.13 15.84 -9.95
N LYS A 274 13.95 15.29 -10.86
CA LYS A 274 14.98 16.07 -11.56
C LYS A 274 14.37 17.20 -12.40
N GLY A 275 13.28 16.92 -13.11
CA GLY A 275 12.57 17.94 -13.89
C GLY A 275 12.00 19.06 -13.01
N TYR A 276 11.46 18.71 -11.85
CA TYR A 276 10.98 19.68 -10.87
C TYR A 276 12.12 20.56 -10.35
N ILE A 277 13.23 19.96 -9.90
CA ILE A 277 14.40 20.68 -9.37
C ILE A 277 14.96 21.65 -10.40
N GLU A 278 15.16 21.19 -11.64
CA GLU A 278 15.65 22.03 -12.73
C GLU A 278 14.70 23.22 -12.97
N SER A 279 13.39 22.97 -12.95
CA SER A 279 12.41 24.04 -13.07
C SER A 279 12.48 25.07 -11.94
N ARG A 280 12.82 24.67 -10.70
CA ARG A 280 12.99 25.60 -9.57
C ARG A 280 14.29 26.39 -9.65
N ARG A 281 15.38 25.75 -10.11
CA ARG A 281 16.66 26.43 -10.35
C ARG A 281 16.57 27.53 -11.41
N VAL A 282 15.88 27.28 -12.52
CA VAL A 282 15.68 28.26 -13.61
C VAL A 282 15.04 29.57 -13.12
N VAL A 283 14.39 29.55 -11.96
CA VAL A 283 13.71 30.73 -11.39
C VAL A 283 14.31 31.24 -10.10
N GLY A 284 15.43 30.65 -9.66
CA GLY A 284 16.04 30.98 -8.38
C GLY A 284 15.13 30.69 -7.18
N HIS A 285 14.20 29.73 -7.29
CA HIS A 285 13.36 29.35 -6.16
C HIS A 285 14.08 28.29 -5.32
N GLN A 286 14.21 28.56 -4.01
CA GLN A 286 14.75 27.60 -3.05
C GLN A 286 13.73 26.51 -2.72
N ILE A 287 14.08 25.26 -2.98
CA ILE A 287 13.21 24.12 -2.68
C ILE A 287 13.02 24.00 -1.16
N VAL A 288 11.76 23.91 -0.73
CA VAL A 288 11.38 23.81 0.70
C VAL A 288 10.47 22.61 0.94
N PRO A 289 10.35 22.10 2.19
CA PRO A 289 9.49 20.95 2.49
C PRO A 289 8.03 21.12 2.03
N GLU A 290 7.49 22.34 2.09
CA GLU A 290 6.12 22.68 1.68
C GLU A 290 5.85 22.40 0.20
N ASP A 291 6.88 22.44 -0.64
CA ASP A 291 6.75 22.10 -2.05
C ASP A 291 6.29 20.64 -2.25
N PHE A 292 6.54 19.76 -1.27
CA PHE A 292 6.22 18.34 -1.31
C PHE A 292 5.01 17.96 -0.44
N ASP A 293 4.37 18.94 0.22
CA ASP A 293 3.20 18.69 1.07
C ASP A 293 1.95 18.46 0.20
N LEU A 294 1.56 17.19 0.04
CA LEU A 294 0.44 16.82 -0.83
C LEU A 294 -0.90 17.37 -0.35
N GLU A 295 -1.08 17.54 0.97
CA GLU A 295 -2.33 18.02 1.54
C GLU A 295 -2.51 19.50 1.27
N LYS A 296 -1.46 20.31 1.47
CA LYS A 296 -1.49 21.75 1.18
C LYS A 296 -1.77 22.03 -0.29
N ASN A 297 -1.27 21.18 -1.18
CA ASN A 297 -1.34 21.39 -2.63
C ASN A 297 -2.60 20.77 -3.29
N LEU A 298 -3.43 20.04 -2.55
CA LEU A 298 -4.56 19.27 -3.10
C LEU A 298 -5.58 20.11 -3.89
N SER A 299 -5.93 21.31 -3.39
CA SER A 299 -6.90 22.18 -4.08
C SER A 299 -6.40 22.61 -5.47
N ALA A 300 -5.11 22.91 -5.58
CA ALA A 300 -4.49 23.29 -6.83
C ALA A 300 -4.38 22.10 -7.79
N ILE A 301 -4.01 20.92 -7.28
CA ILE A 301 -4.01 19.66 -8.03
C ILE A 301 -5.40 19.36 -8.64
N LYS A 302 -6.47 19.45 -7.84
CA LYS A 302 -7.84 19.25 -8.32
C LYS A 302 -8.23 20.24 -9.42
N LYS A 303 -7.78 21.49 -9.31
CA LYS A 303 -8.00 22.51 -10.35
C LYS A 303 -7.31 22.12 -11.65
N ILE A 304 -6.06 21.64 -11.60
CA ILE A 304 -5.30 21.20 -12.78
C ILE A 304 -5.98 19.99 -13.45
N LEU A 305 -6.42 18.99 -12.68
CA LEU A 305 -7.07 17.80 -13.23
C LEU A 305 -8.38 18.10 -13.96
N ARG A 306 -9.12 19.12 -13.52
CA ARG A 306 -10.36 19.58 -14.16
C ARG A 306 -10.11 20.39 -15.44
N MET A 307 -8.87 20.79 -15.71
CA MET A 307 -8.55 21.49 -16.96
C MET A 307 -8.60 20.53 -18.14
N ASP A 308 -9.08 21.06 -19.25
CA ASP A 308 -9.05 20.50 -20.59
C ASP A 308 -7.60 20.18 -21.01
N SER A 309 -7.40 19.17 -21.87
CA SER A 309 -6.07 18.69 -22.30
C SER A 309 -5.17 19.83 -22.78
N ASP A 310 -5.73 20.69 -23.63
CA ASP A 310 -4.99 21.77 -24.29
C ASP A 310 -4.48 22.79 -23.28
N LYS A 311 -5.27 23.06 -22.21
CA LYS A 311 -4.85 23.94 -21.12
C LYS A 311 -3.74 23.31 -20.28
N ARG A 312 -3.76 21.99 -20.09
CA ARG A 312 -2.67 21.28 -19.40
C ARG A 312 -1.39 21.27 -20.25
N ASP A 313 -1.51 21.12 -21.56
CA ASP A 313 -0.36 21.18 -22.47
C ASP A 313 0.19 22.61 -22.60
N GLN A 314 -0.67 23.62 -22.53
CA GLN A 314 -0.25 25.01 -22.36
C GLN A 314 0.49 25.20 -21.03
N LEU A 315 0.04 24.61 -19.92
CA LEU A 315 0.77 24.67 -18.65
C LEU A 315 2.13 23.97 -18.72
N ARG A 316 2.25 22.84 -19.43
CA ARG A 316 3.52 22.13 -19.67
C ARG A 316 4.51 22.94 -20.49
N SER A 317 4.02 23.77 -21.41
CA SER A 317 4.85 24.59 -22.31
C SER A 317 5.09 26.00 -21.78
N ALA A 318 4.25 26.47 -20.85
CA ALA A 318 4.31 27.81 -20.34
C ALA A 318 5.48 28.01 -19.38
N LYS A 319 6.09 29.21 -19.45
CA LYS A 319 6.98 29.75 -18.42
C LYS A 319 6.30 29.94 -17.04
N ARG A 320 5.09 29.42 -16.80
CA ARG A 320 4.37 29.48 -15.51
C ARG A 320 4.59 28.27 -14.61
N ILE A 321 5.31 27.24 -15.07
CA ILE A 321 5.77 26.09 -14.25
C ILE A 321 6.61 26.56 -13.04
N LYS A 322 7.16 27.77 -13.15
CA LYS A 322 8.03 28.47 -12.20
C LYS A 322 7.57 28.46 -10.74
N ASN A 323 6.27 28.46 -10.46
CA ASN A 323 5.71 28.59 -9.11
C ASN A 323 4.86 27.38 -8.68
N LEU A 324 5.06 26.22 -9.30
CA LEU A 324 4.32 25.02 -8.93
C LEU A 324 5.00 24.34 -7.74
N SER A 325 4.18 23.76 -6.86
CA SER A 325 4.61 22.70 -5.95
C SER A 325 5.03 21.45 -6.74
N PHE A 326 5.76 20.55 -6.08
CA PHE A 326 6.12 19.25 -6.66
C PHE A 326 4.88 18.46 -7.09
N ALA A 327 3.81 18.49 -6.31
CA ALA A 327 2.60 17.74 -6.58
C ALA A 327 1.86 18.25 -7.84
N GLU A 328 1.76 19.57 -8.00
CA GLU A 328 1.22 20.18 -9.22
C GLU A 328 2.07 19.86 -10.44
N TYR A 329 3.41 19.96 -10.31
CA TYR A 329 4.34 19.58 -11.36
C TYR A 329 4.16 18.10 -11.76
N ALA A 330 4.13 17.21 -10.77
CA ALA A 330 3.96 15.78 -10.99
C ALA A 330 2.67 15.46 -11.75
N VAL A 331 1.55 16.07 -11.35
CA VAL A 331 0.23 15.87 -12.00
C VAL A 331 0.22 16.39 -13.43
N ILE A 332 0.81 17.57 -13.68
CA ILE A 332 0.99 18.09 -15.05
C ILE A 332 1.79 17.10 -15.89
N HIS A 333 2.80 16.45 -15.33
CA HIS A 333 3.60 15.42 -15.99
C HIS A 333 3.01 14.01 -15.91
N GLY A 334 1.70 13.89 -15.62
CA GLY A 334 0.93 12.65 -15.72
C GLY A 334 1.05 11.71 -14.51
N ALA A 335 1.63 12.15 -13.40
CA ALA A 335 1.61 11.41 -12.14
C ALA A 335 0.35 11.77 -11.33
N THR A 336 -0.81 11.35 -11.83
CA THR A 336 -2.11 11.65 -11.23
C THR A 336 -2.32 11.00 -9.87
N TYR A 337 -1.61 9.90 -9.58
CA TYR A 337 -1.69 9.15 -8.32
C TYR A 337 -1.45 10.03 -7.06
N VAL A 338 -0.65 11.08 -7.19
CA VAL A 338 -0.42 12.05 -6.10
C VAL A 338 -1.73 12.73 -5.68
N SER A 339 -2.62 13.00 -6.64
CA SER A 339 -3.96 13.51 -6.38
C SER A 339 -4.84 12.49 -5.67
N ASP A 340 -4.76 11.23 -6.09
CA ASP A 340 -5.59 10.14 -5.55
C ASP A 340 -5.24 9.89 -4.08
N MET A 341 -3.95 9.93 -3.73
CA MET A 341 -3.47 9.86 -2.35
C MET A 341 -4.03 10.97 -1.47
N ALA A 342 -3.89 12.23 -1.91
CA ALA A 342 -4.36 13.37 -1.14
C ALA A 342 -5.89 13.39 -1.02
N ALA A 343 -6.62 12.97 -2.06
CA ALA A 343 -8.08 12.83 -2.01
C ALA A 343 -8.52 11.69 -1.07
N ALA A 344 -7.88 10.53 -1.14
CA ALA A 344 -8.15 9.39 -0.26
C ALA A 344 -7.90 9.74 1.21
N ASN A 345 -6.78 10.41 1.51
CA ASN A 345 -6.47 10.87 2.86
C ASN A 345 -7.50 11.88 3.38
N GLN A 346 -7.91 12.86 2.56
CA GLN A 346 -8.97 13.80 2.93
C GLN A 346 -10.30 13.07 3.21
N MET A 347 -10.63 12.06 2.41
CA MET A 347 -11.82 11.24 2.58
C MET A 347 -11.75 10.45 3.89
N VAL A 348 -10.64 9.77 4.17
CA VAL A 348 -10.42 9.01 5.42
C VAL A 348 -10.53 9.93 6.63
N ARG A 349 -9.80 11.05 6.65
CA ARG A 349 -9.87 12.02 7.76
C ARG A 349 -11.29 12.54 8.01
N ARG A 350 -12.04 12.82 6.93
CA ARG A 350 -13.42 13.31 7.05
C ARG A 350 -14.35 12.31 7.73
N TYR A 351 -14.21 11.02 7.44
CA TYR A 351 -15.14 10.00 7.92
C TYR A 351 -14.66 9.25 9.16
N LEU A 352 -13.34 9.14 9.37
CA LEU A 352 -12.71 8.30 10.38
C LEU A 352 -11.69 9.04 11.25
N GLY A 353 -11.45 10.33 11.00
CA GLY A 353 -10.39 11.09 11.67
C GLY A 353 -8.99 10.52 11.37
N ASP A 354 -8.07 10.65 12.32
CA ASP A 354 -6.67 10.18 12.20
C ASP A 354 -6.46 8.72 12.67
N GLN A 355 -7.55 7.95 12.78
CA GLN A 355 -7.51 6.59 13.32
C GLN A 355 -6.85 5.59 12.35
N CYS A 356 -6.99 5.82 11.05
CA CYS A 356 -6.53 4.89 10.01
C CYS A 356 -5.15 5.24 9.43
N GLY A 357 -4.63 6.42 9.77
CA GLY A 357 -3.39 6.97 9.25
C GLY A 357 -3.54 8.44 8.89
N GLY A 358 -2.42 9.05 8.51
CA GLY A 358 -2.35 10.41 7.98
C GLY A 358 -1.19 10.49 7.00
N LEU A 359 -1.37 11.25 5.92
CA LEU A 359 -0.26 11.66 5.06
C LEU A 359 0.71 12.50 5.86
#